data_AF-A0A6V7ITJ9-F1
#
_entry.id   AF-A0A6V7ITJ9-F1
#
_cell.length_a   1.000
_cell.length_b   1.000
_cell.length_c   1.000
_cell.angle_alpha   90.00
_cell.angle_beta   90.00
_cell.angle_gamma   90.00
#
_symmetry.space_group_name_H-M   'P 1'
#
loop_
_entity.id
_entity.type
_entity.pdbx_description
1 polymer ?
#
loop_
_entity_poly.entity_id
_entity_poly.type
_entity_poly.pdbx_seq_one_letter_code
_entity_poly.pdbx_strand_id
1 'polypeptide(L)' 'DLISNFTSETYADDVRKKISDNWTSNDPEYYGVKLALPDDSGTSHVSVLAADGSAVSVTSTINQV' A
#
# COMPACT_ATOMS: atom_id res chain seq x y z
N ASP A 1 8.03 16.23 -3.74
CA ASP A 1 9.04 15.58 -2.90
C ASP A 1 8.60 14.18 -2.44
N LEU A 2 7.54 14.03 -1.62
CA LEU A 2 7.06 12.69 -1.21
C LEU A 2 6.38 11.90 -2.35
N ILE A 3 5.42 12.51 -3.04
CA ILE A 3 4.71 11.86 -4.17
C ILE A 3 5.68 11.50 -5.30
N SER A 4 6.66 12.38 -5.57
CA SER A 4 7.69 12.14 -6.58
C SER A 4 8.60 10.96 -6.25
N ASN A 5 8.84 10.67 -4.96
CA ASN A 5 9.60 9.48 -4.56
C ASN A 5 8.79 8.20 -4.76
N PHE A 6 7.49 8.20 -4.41
CA PHE A 6 6.65 7.01 -4.59
C PHE A 6 6.39 6.63 -6.04
N THR A 7 6.47 7.59 -6.96
CA THR A 7 6.38 7.33 -8.41
C THR A 7 7.75 7.21 -9.08
N SER A 8 8.86 7.27 -8.33
CA SER A 8 10.22 7.22 -8.89
C SER A 8 10.65 5.77 -9.13
N GLU A 9 10.98 5.46 -10.38
CA GLU A 9 11.53 4.15 -10.76
C GLU A 9 12.84 3.83 -10.02
N THR A 10 13.74 4.82 -9.90
CA THR A 10 15.02 4.62 -9.21
C THR A 10 14.83 4.29 -7.73
N TYR A 11 13.89 4.97 -7.07
CA TYR A 11 13.55 4.67 -5.67
C TYR A 11 12.95 3.26 -5.54
N ALA A 12 12.06 2.88 -6.45
CA ALA A 12 11.47 1.53 -6.47
C ALA A 12 12.53 0.44 -6.68
N ASP A 13 13.49 0.64 -7.58
CA ASP A 13 14.58 -0.29 -7.84
C ASP A 13 15.50 -0.46 -6.62
N ASP A 14 15.78 0.61 -5.88
CA ASP A 14 16.61 0.54 -4.68
C ASP A 14 15.92 -0.21 -3.54
N VAL A 15 14.60 -0.07 -3.39
CA VAL A 15 13.82 -0.89 -2.45
C VAL A 15 13.78 -2.35 -2.92
N ARG A 16 13.58 -2.60 -4.22
CA ARG A 16 13.53 -3.96 -4.80
C ARG A 16 14.82 -4.74 -4.55
N LYS A 17 15.99 -4.10 -4.66
CA LYS A 17 17.30 -4.73 -4.38
C LYS A 17 17.44 -5.26 -2.94
N LYS A 18 16.65 -4.73 -2.01
CA LYS A 18 16.65 -5.18 -0.61
C LYS A 18 15.78 -6.42 -0.37
N ILE A 19 14.95 -6.80 -1.33
CA ILE A 19 14.08 -8.00 -1.26
C ILE A 19 14.93 -9.21 -1.67
N SER A 20 14.90 -10.27 -0.87
CA SER A 20 15.64 -11.51 -1.10
C SER A 20 14.71 -12.71 -1.02
N ASP A 21 14.86 -13.68 -1.93
CA ASP A 21 14.02 -14.88 -1.97
C ASP A 21 14.22 -15.80 -0.76
N ASN A 22 15.39 -15.75 -0.13
CA ASN A 22 15.79 -16.66 0.94
C ASN A 22 15.80 -16.00 2.33
N TRP A 23 15.45 -14.70 2.43
CA TRP A 23 15.46 -13.98 3.70
C TRP A 23 14.61 -12.70 3.64
N THR A 24 13.97 -12.36 4.76
CA THR A 24 13.22 -11.10 4.92
C THR A 24 13.61 -10.41 6.23
N SER A 25 13.65 -9.07 6.22
CA SER A 25 13.85 -8.28 7.44
C SER A 25 12.57 -8.24 8.26
N ASN A 26 12.67 -8.46 9.57
CA ASN A 26 11.56 -8.25 10.50
C ASN A 26 11.38 -6.77 10.89
N ASP A 27 12.34 -5.92 10.51
CA ASP A 27 12.27 -4.47 10.72
C ASP A 27 11.77 -3.77 9.44
N PRO A 28 10.59 -3.11 9.46
CA PRO A 28 10.04 -2.34 8.35
C PRO A 28 10.91 -1.16 7.91
N GLU A 29 11.71 -0.59 8.82
CA GLU A 29 12.59 0.54 8.49
C GLU A 29 13.68 0.15 7.48
N TYR A 30 14.07 -1.13 7.46
CA TYR A 30 14.97 -1.68 6.45
C TYR A 30 14.47 -1.41 5.01
N TYR A 31 13.15 -1.48 4.79
CA TYR A 31 12.51 -1.19 3.52
C TYR A 31 12.09 0.28 3.35
N GLY A 32 12.39 1.15 4.34
CA GLY A 32 12.09 2.57 4.31
C GLY A 32 10.71 2.95 4.83
N VAL A 33 10.03 2.03 5.54
CA VAL A 33 8.69 2.27 6.10
C VAL A 33 8.80 2.58 7.59
N LYS A 34 8.30 3.75 8.00
CA LYS A 34 8.05 4.07 9.41
C LYS A 34 6.57 3.81 9.71
N LEU A 35 6.28 2.72 10.41
CA LEU A 35 4.91 2.33 10.70
C LEU A 35 4.34 3.10 11.90
N ALA A 36 3.12 3.62 11.72
CA ALA A 36 2.14 3.71 12.78
C ALA A 36 1.04 2.72 12.39
N LEU A 37 0.88 1.63 13.15
CA LEU A 37 -0.18 0.65 12.92
C LEU A 37 -1.35 0.98 13.87
N PRO A 38 -2.40 1.70 13.42
CA PRO A 38 -3.63 1.81 14.18
C PRO A 38 -4.38 0.46 14.17
N ASP A 39 -5.18 0.21 15.20
CA ASP A 39 -6.03 -0.98 15.26
C ASP A 39 -7.07 -0.96 14.13
N ASP A 40 -7.20 -2.07 13.40
CA ASP A 40 -8.22 -2.21 12.37
C ASP A 40 -9.60 -2.39 13.01
N SER A 41 -10.51 -1.50 12.63
CA SER A 41 -11.86 -1.38 13.17
C SER A 41 -12.96 -1.82 12.19
N GLY A 42 -12.56 -2.30 11.02
CA GLY A 42 -13.44 -2.83 9.98
C GLY A 42 -13.42 -2.01 8.70
N THR A 43 -13.05 -2.68 7.60
CA THR A 43 -13.04 -2.12 6.24
C THR A 43 -13.84 -3.02 5.28
N SER A 44 -14.65 -2.41 4.42
CA SER A 44 -15.40 -3.07 3.35
C SER A 44 -15.01 -2.51 1.99
N HIS A 45 -15.05 -3.35 0.95
CA HIS A 45 -14.69 -3.00 -0.42
C HIS A 45 -15.71 -3.54 -1.41
N VAL A 46 -16.15 -2.70 -2.34
CA VAL A 46 -17.13 -3.04 -3.37
C VAL A 46 -16.65 -2.50 -4.71
N SER A 47 -16.71 -3.34 -5.75
CA SER A 47 -16.45 -2.94 -7.13
C SER A 47 -17.69 -3.19 -8.00
N VAL A 48 -18.01 -2.25 -8.88
CA VAL A 48 -19.20 -2.26 -9.73
C VAL A 48 -18.78 -2.00 -11.18
N LEU A 49 -19.24 -2.84 -12.09
CA LEU A 49 -19.10 -2.68 -13.53
C LEU A 49 -20.49 -2.54 -14.15
N ALA A 50 -20.68 -1.51 -14.97
CA ALA A 50 -21.92 -1.27 -15.69
C ALA A 50 -21.83 -1.76 -17.15
N ALA A 51 -22.97 -2.02 -17.78
CA ALA A 51 -23.05 -2.56 -19.14
C ALA A 51 -22.54 -1.58 -20.22
N ASP A 52 -22.47 -0.28 -19.90
CA ASP A 52 -21.87 0.76 -20.74
C ASP A 52 -20.33 0.75 -20.72
N GLY A 53 -19.73 -0.13 -19.92
CA GLY A 53 -18.27 -0.24 -19.74
C GLY A 53 -17.71 0.63 -18.60
N SER A 54 -18.54 1.37 -17.88
CA SER A 54 -18.11 2.18 -16.74
C SER A 54 -17.76 1.28 -15.53
N ALA A 55 -16.68 1.60 -14.82
CA ALA A 55 -16.23 0.87 -13.63
C ALA A 55 -16.03 1.80 -12.43
N VAL A 56 -16.49 1.37 -11.26
CA VAL A 56 -16.38 2.10 -9.99
C VAL A 56 -15.89 1.16 -8.89
N SER A 57 -14.99 1.65 -8.05
CA SER A 57 -14.51 0.95 -6.86
C SER A 57 -14.68 1.83 -5.62
N VAL A 58 -15.24 1.26 -4.55
CA VAL A 58 -15.55 1.94 -3.29
C VAL A 58 -14.95 1.17 -2.14
N THR A 59 -14.15 1.84 -1.33
CA THR A 59 -13.66 1.33 -0.03
C THR A 59 -14.28 2.18 1.07
N SER A 60 -14.89 1.53 2.07
CA SER A 60 -15.45 2.18 3.25
C SER A 60 -14.85 1.57 4.52
N THR A 61 -14.60 2.41 5.52
CA THR A 61 -13.92 1.99 6.76
C THR A 61 -14.59 2.67 7.94
N ILE A 62 -14.79 1.93 9.03
CA ILE A 62 -15.03 2.51 10.36
C ILE A 62 -13.66 2.65 11.01
N ASN A 63 -13.32 3.84 11.50
CA ASN A 63 -12.11 4.06 12.29
C ASN A 63 -12.51 4.20 13.76
N GLN A 64 -11.98 3.36 14.67
CA GLN A 64 -12.10 3.63 16.10
C GLN A 64 -11.08 4.70 16.51
N VAL A 65 -11.51 5.56 17.42
CA VAL A 65 -10.74 6.69 17.99
C VAL A 65 -9.69 6.22 18.98
#